data_AF-A0A7J2RH08-F1
#
_entry.id   AF-A0A7J2RH08-F1
#
_cell.length_a   1.000
_cell.length_b   1.000
_cell.length_c   1.000
_cell.angle_alpha   90.00
_cell.angle_beta   90.00
_cell.angle_gamma   90.00
#
_symmetry.space_group_name_H-M   'P 1'
#
loop_
_entity.id
_entity.type
_entity.pdbx_description
1 polymer ?
#
loop_
_entity_poly.entity_id
_entity_poly.type
_entity_poly.pdbx_seq_one_letter_code
_entity_poly.pdbx_strand_id
1 'polypeptide(L)'
;MPYKDPKKKLEYNRNYRKNNPELVKQKDKEYREKNKEKLAKYKKKWREDNKDKWSAYWRGYRQRLKVEVFLHYCKKLKCECCGEDFIEFLTLDHKNNDGNKHRRSLLIKGAMKGRQGQNSGWRFYAWLKKEGYPQDLGLRVLCWNCNCASGFYGICPHIKRPKTRNDLKLITGEP
;
A
#
# COMPACT_ATOMS: atom_id res chain seq x y z
N MET A 1 44.37 -7.73 13.05
CA MET A 1 43.21 -8.40 12.43
C MET A 1 43.74 -9.45 11.46
N PRO A 2 43.39 -10.75 11.61
CA PRO A 2 44.17 -11.85 11.03
C PRO A 2 43.99 -12.09 9.52
N TYR A 3 43.13 -11.35 8.82
CA TYR A 3 42.88 -11.56 7.39
C TYR A 3 43.15 -10.28 6.58
N LYS A 4 44.17 -10.33 5.71
CA LYS A 4 44.51 -9.27 4.75
C LYS A 4 43.59 -9.26 3.51
N ASP A 5 43.00 -10.40 3.17
CA ASP A 5 42.06 -10.55 2.04
C ASP A 5 40.63 -10.16 2.44
N PRO A 6 40.02 -9.14 1.77
CA PRO A 6 38.66 -8.71 2.03
C PRO A 6 37.58 -9.80 1.89
N LYS A 7 37.71 -10.73 0.94
CA LYS A 7 36.71 -11.79 0.72
C LYS A 7 36.71 -12.78 1.86
N LYS A 8 37.90 -13.26 2.26
CA LYS A 8 38.08 -14.16 3.42
C LYS A 8 37.58 -13.53 4.71
N LYS A 9 37.76 -12.21 4.89
CA LYS A 9 37.21 -11.47 6.03
C LYS A 9 35.68 -11.45 6.05
N LEU A 10 35.04 -11.23 4.91
CA LEU A 10 33.56 -11.24 4.80
C LEU A 10 32.99 -12.62 5.12
N GLU A 11 33.61 -13.67 4.57
CA GLU A 11 33.20 -15.06 4.80
C GLU A 11 33.36 -15.45 6.28
N TYR A 12 34.50 -15.15 6.89
CA TYR A 12 34.72 -15.35 8.32
C TYR A 12 33.65 -14.64 9.16
N ASN A 13 33.36 -13.36 8.88
CA ASN A 13 32.35 -12.61 9.62
C ASN A 13 30.94 -13.21 9.47
N ARG A 14 30.61 -13.71 8.27
CA ARG A 14 29.33 -14.40 8.03
C ARG A 14 29.24 -15.68 8.86
N ASN A 15 30.29 -16.51 8.86
CA ASN A 15 30.34 -17.75 9.64
C ASN A 15 30.32 -17.48 11.15
N TYR A 16 31.07 -16.48 11.62
CA TYR A 16 31.06 -16.04 13.01
C TYR A 16 29.64 -15.63 13.46
N ARG A 17 28.94 -14.83 12.65
CA ARG A 17 27.55 -14.42 12.94
C ARG A 17 26.58 -15.59 12.96
N LYS A 18 26.73 -16.55 12.03
CA LYS A 18 25.89 -17.75 11.96
C LYS A 18 26.10 -18.66 13.18
N ASN A 19 27.34 -18.83 13.61
CA ASN A 19 27.70 -19.75 14.70
C ASN A 19 27.56 -19.12 16.09
N ASN A 20 27.44 -17.79 16.20
CA ASN A 20 27.35 -17.07 17.48
C ASN A 20 26.15 -16.10 17.53
N PRO A 21 24.92 -16.55 17.23
CA PRO A 21 23.78 -15.64 17.06
C PRO A 21 23.44 -14.87 18.34
N GLU A 22 23.43 -15.54 19.49
CA GLU A 22 23.09 -14.90 20.77
C GLU A 22 24.17 -13.90 21.22
N LEU A 23 25.45 -14.25 21.09
CA LEU A 23 26.55 -13.35 21.42
C LEU A 23 26.54 -12.10 20.53
N VAL A 24 26.27 -12.26 19.23
CA VAL A 24 26.16 -11.13 18.31
C VAL A 24 24.96 -10.26 18.67
N LYS A 25 23.81 -10.86 18.98
CA LYS A 25 22.60 -10.14 19.37
C LYS A 25 22.82 -9.32 20.65
N GLN A 26 23.50 -9.89 21.65
CA GLN A 26 23.85 -9.19 22.89
C GLN A 26 24.79 -8.00 22.62
N LYS A 27 25.89 -8.24 21.89
CA LYS A 27 26.85 -7.18 21.53
C LYS A 27 26.20 -6.07 20.71
N ASP A 28 25.32 -6.41 19.78
CA ASP A 28 24.57 -5.45 18.98
C ASP A 28 23.62 -4.60 19.85
N LYS A 29 22.97 -5.22 20.85
CA LYS A 29 22.11 -4.50 21.81
C LYS A 29 22.93 -3.49 22.62
N GLU A 30 24.02 -3.93 23.24
CA GLU A 30 24.91 -3.07 24.02
C GLU A 30 25.48 -1.92 23.19
N TYR A 31 25.89 -2.19 21.95
CA TYR A 31 26.38 -1.17 21.04
C TYR A 31 25.29 -0.13 20.72
N ARG A 32 24.06 -0.58 20.44
CA ARG A 32 22.92 0.32 20.14
C ARG A 32 22.56 1.20 21.33
N GLU A 33 22.61 0.66 22.54
CA GLU A 33 22.33 1.39 23.78
C GLU A 33 23.41 2.46 24.03
N LYS A 34 24.68 2.07 24.02
CA LYS A 34 25.82 2.99 24.23
C LYS A 34 25.94 4.07 23.15
N ASN A 35 25.47 3.80 21.93
CA ASN A 35 25.58 4.72 20.79
C ASN A 35 24.23 5.31 20.34
N LYS A 36 23.18 5.23 21.17
CA LYS A 36 21.80 5.59 20.78
C LYS A 36 21.71 6.97 20.12
N GLU A 37 22.32 7.99 20.72
CA GLU A 37 22.29 9.36 20.18
C GLU A 37 23.07 9.51 18.89
N LYS A 38 24.29 8.95 18.83
CA LYS A 38 25.12 8.94 17.61
C LYS A 38 24.39 8.27 16.46
N LEU A 39 23.76 7.12 16.72
CA LEU A 39 22.96 6.40 15.74
C LEU A 39 21.71 7.19 15.34
N ALA A 40 21.05 7.89 16.27
CA ALA A 40 19.91 8.74 15.95
C ALA A 40 20.30 9.90 15.03
N LYS A 41 21.39 10.61 15.34
CA LYS A 41 21.96 11.70 14.51
C LYS A 41 22.34 11.19 13.13
N TYR A 42 23.08 10.08 13.06
CA TYR A 42 23.46 9.44 11.80
C TYR A 42 22.24 9.06 10.96
N LYS A 43 21.24 8.39 11.56
CA LYS A 43 20.00 8.01 10.87
C LYS A 43 19.21 9.23 10.38
N LYS A 44 19.18 10.32 11.16
CA LYS A 44 18.52 11.57 10.76
C LYS A 44 19.19 12.14 9.51
N LYS A 45 20.52 12.34 9.58
CA LYS A 45 21.31 12.83 8.45
C LYS A 45 21.17 11.95 7.21
N TRP A 46 21.27 10.63 7.36
CA TRP A 46 21.09 9.71 6.24
C TRP A 46 19.71 9.84 5.57
N ARG A 47 18.63 9.99 6.36
CA ARG A 47 17.28 10.19 5.81
C ARG A 47 17.13 11.52 5.07
N GLU A 48 17.78 12.57 5.54
CA GLU A 48 17.80 13.89 4.89
C GLU A 48 18.58 13.80 3.57
N ASP A 49 19.81 13.30 3.63
CA ASP A 49 20.70 13.15 2.47
C ASP A 49 20.15 12.18 1.41
N ASN A 50 19.27 11.24 1.79
CA ASN A 50 18.68 10.23 0.90
C ASN A 50 17.17 10.40 0.69
N LYS A 51 16.60 11.56 1.05
CA LYS A 51 15.15 11.81 1.01
C LYS A 51 14.54 11.48 -0.35
N ASP A 52 15.16 11.93 -1.44
CA ASP A 52 14.63 11.76 -2.79
C ASP A 52 14.73 10.30 -3.26
N LYS A 53 15.88 9.66 -3.03
CA LYS A 53 16.06 8.24 -3.31
C LYS A 53 15.05 7.38 -2.56
N TRP A 54 14.79 7.70 -1.29
CA TRP A 54 13.82 7.00 -0.46
C TRP A 54 12.38 7.24 -0.95
N SER A 55 12.04 8.48 -1.29
CA SER A 55 10.74 8.84 -1.86
C SER A 55 10.47 8.11 -3.18
N ALA A 56 11.45 8.10 -4.09
CA ALA A 56 11.36 7.41 -5.37
C ALA A 56 11.21 5.89 -5.18
N TYR A 57 11.98 5.29 -4.28
CA TYR A 57 11.86 3.88 -3.93
C TYR A 57 10.43 3.53 -3.46
N TRP A 58 9.88 4.31 -2.52
CA TRP A 58 8.54 4.09 -2.00
C TRP A 58 7.45 4.36 -3.03
N ARG A 59 7.62 5.35 -3.91
CA ARG A 59 6.70 5.61 -5.02
C ARG A 59 6.60 4.38 -5.93
N GLY A 60 7.74 3.84 -6.37
CA GLY A 60 7.78 2.65 -7.19
C GLY A 60 7.21 1.42 -6.49
N TYR A 61 7.52 1.22 -5.20
CA TYR A 61 6.94 0.14 -4.41
C TYR A 61 5.40 0.25 -4.33
N ARG A 62 4.85 1.43 -4.05
CA ARG A 62 3.40 1.65 -3.94
C ARG A 62 2.68 1.42 -5.26
N GLN A 63 3.28 1.85 -6.39
CA GLN A 63 2.71 1.61 -7.72
C GLN A 63 2.68 0.11 -8.04
N ARG A 64 3.78 -0.61 -7.84
CA ARG A 64 3.83 -2.07 -8.06
C ARG A 64 2.81 -2.81 -7.19
N LEU A 65 2.73 -2.44 -5.91
CA LEU A 65 1.78 -3.05 -4.98
C LEU A 65 0.31 -2.76 -5.37
N LYS A 66 0.00 -1.56 -5.87
CA LYS A 66 -1.34 -1.23 -6.39
C LYS A 66 -1.69 -2.12 -7.57
N VAL A 67 -0.78 -2.24 -8.56
CA VAL A 67 -0.97 -3.07 -9.75
C VAL A 67 -1.18 -4.54 -9.38
N GLU A 68 -0.32 -5.07 -8.50
CA GLU A 68 -0.41 -6.45 -8.01
C GLU A 68 -1.78 -6.71 -7.39
N VAL A 69 -2.20 -5.90 -6.41
CA VAL A 69 -3.51 -6.03 -5.76
C VAL A 69 -4.64 -5.93 -6.78
N PHE A 70 -4.58 -4.98 -7.72
CA PHE A 70 -5.70 -4.77 -8.65
C PHE A 70 -5.84 -5.97 -9.59
N LEU A 71 -4.73 -6.48 -10.14
CA LEU A 71 -4.73 -7.69 -10.97
C LEU A 71 -5.31 -8.90 -10.24
N HIS A 72 -5.06 -9.03 -8.93
CA HIS A 72 -5.68 -10.09 -8.12
C HIS A 72 -7.21 -10.00 -8.09
N TYR A 73 -7.78 -8.79 -8.03
CA TYR A 73 -9.23 -8.61 -7.86
C TYR A 73 -10.01 -8.40 -9.17
N CYS A 74 -9.41 -7.86 -10.24
CA CYS A 74 -10.12 -7.62 -11.51
C CYS A 74 -9.63 -8.43 -12.71
N LYS A 75 -8.59 -9.27 -12.57
CA LYS A 75 -7.94 -10.10 -13.63
C LYS A 75 -7.31 -9.31 -14.78
N LYS A 76 -7.92 -8.19 -15.20
CA LYS A 76 -7.44 -7.20 -16.17
C LYS A 76 -7.53 -5.83 -15.50
N LEU A 77 -6.50 -4.99 -15.62
CA LEU A 77 -6.43 -3.66 -15.02
C LEU A 77 -7.43 -2.68 -15.64
N LYS A 78 -8.72 -2.89 -15.37
CA LYS A 78 -9.79 -2.02 -15.80
C LYS A 78 -10.89 -1.91 -14.76
N CYS A 79 -11.65 -0.84 -14.86
CA CYS A 79 -12.87 -0.62 -14.12
C CYS A 79 -13.89 -1.71 -14.48
N GLU A 80 -14.43 -2.39 -13.47
CA GLU A 80 -15.48 -3.40 -13.64
C GLU A 80 -16.76 -2.81 -14.26
N CYS A 81 -17.00 -1.51 -14.10
CA CYS A 81 -18.20 -0.82 -14.59
C CYS A 81 -18.04 -0.26 -16.02
N CYS A 82 -17.11 0.68 -16.23
CA CYS A 82 -17.03 1.45 -17.48
C CYS A 82 -15.82 1.10 -18.37
N GLY A 83 -14.99 0.15 -17.97
CA GLY A 83 -13.85 -0.31 -18.77
C GLY A 83 -12.61 0.59 -18.77
N GLU A 84 -12.64 1.75 -18.10
CA GLU A 84 -11.47 2.62 -17.86
C GLU A 84 -10.26 1.79 -17.40
N ASP A 85 -9.10 1.94 -18.04
CA ASP A 85 -7.93 1.09 -17.85
C ASP A 85 -6.65 1.85 -17.46
N PHE A 86 -6.69 3.18 -17.37
CA PHE A 86 -5.59 3.94 -16.76
C PHE A 86 -5.53 3.69 -15.25
N ILE A 87 -4.43 3.08 -14.80
CA ILE A 87 -4.23 2.69 -13.40
C ILE A 87 -4.34 3.87 -12.43
N GLU A 88 -4.04 5.09 -12.88
CA GLU A 88 -4.17 6.35 -12.15
C GLU A 88 -5.64 6.62 -11.76
N PHE A 89 -6.58 6.27 -12.63
CA PHE A 89 -8.01 6.46 -12.40
C PHE A 89 -8.65 5.32 -11.61
N LEU A 90 -7.97 4.18 -11.48
CA LEU A 90 -8.50 3.02 -10.78
C LEU A 90 -8.35 3.12 -9.25
N THR A 91 -9.32 2.55 -8.54
CA THR A 91 -9.42 2.45 -7.09
C THR A 91 -10.05 1.11 -6.68
N LEU A 92 -9.90 0.74 -5.42
CA LEU A 92 -10.43 -0.49 -4.85
C LEU A 92 -11.68 -0.17 -4.03
N ASP A 93 -12.79 -0.81 -4.37
CA ASP A 93 -14.11 -0.60 -3.80
C ASP A 93 -14.63 -1.86 -3.09
N HIS A 94 -15.50 -1.65 -2.11
CA HIS A 94 -16.23 -2.69 -1.39
C HIS A 94 -17.62 -2.83 -2.00
N LYS A 95 -17.92 -3.95 -2.68
CA LYS A 95 -19.21 -4.18 -3.38
C LYS A 95 -20.44 -3.95 -2.51
N ASN A 96 -20.31 -4.23 -1.20
CA ASN A 96 -21.38 -4.10 -0.22
C ASN A 96 -21.43 -2.72 0.47
N ASN A 97 -20.64 -1.74 0.03
CA ASN A 97 -20.50 -0.42 0.64
C ASN A 97 -20.13 -0.45 2.14
N ASP A 98 -19.48 -1.52 2.59
CA ASP A 98 -19.15 -1.79 4.00
C ASP A 98 -17.68 -1.53 4.34
N GLY A 99 -16.92 -0.91 3.43
CA GLY A 99 -15.49 -0.68 3.60
C GLY A 99 -15.11 0.10 4.86
N ASN A 100 -15.99 0.99 5.36
CA ASN A 100 -15.76 1.67 6.63
C ASN A 100 -15.83 0.68 7.82
N LYS A 101 -16.86 -0.18 7.85
CA LYS A 101 -17.03 -1.23 8.87
C LYS A 101 -15.85 -2.20 8.85
N HIS A 102 -15.47 -2.67 7.66
CA HIS A 102 -14.32 -3.56 7.51
C HIS A 102 -13.04 -2.90 8.01
N ARG A 103 -12.69 -1.68 7.57
CA ARG A 103 -11.49 -0.97 8.05
C ARG A 103 -11.48 -0.72 9.55
N ARG A 104 -12.65 -0.48 10.16
CA ARG A 104 -12.79 -0.36 11.62
C ARG A 104 -12.52 -1.69 12.32
N SER A 105 -13.01 -2.81 11.79
CA SER A 105 -12.74 -4.13 12.37
C SER A 105 -11.25 -4.49 12.36
N LEU A 106 -10.51 -4.12 11.31
CA LEU A 106 -9.07 -4.35 11.22
C LEU A 106 -8.28 -3.57 12.27
N LEU A 107 -8.76 -2.38 12.66
CA LEU A 107 -8.18 -1.61 13.76
C LEU A 107 -8.44 -2.28 15.11
N ILE A 108 -9.68 -2.68 15.38
CA ILE A 108 -10.08 -3.31 16.64
C ILE A 108 -9.32 -4.62 16.87
N LYS A 109 -9.14 -5.42 15.82
CA LYS A 109 -8.39 -6.69 15.87
C LYS A 109 -6.87 -6.50 15.93
N GLY A 110 -6.36 -5.27 15.90
CA GLY A 110 -4.92 -4.98 15.85
C GLY A 110 -4.23 -5.41 14.56
N ALA A 111 -4.99 -5.83 13.53
CA ALA A 111 -4.47 -6.26 12.24
C ALA A 111 -3.84 -5.10 11.44
N MET A 112 -4.28 -3.86 11.72
CA MET A 112 -3.69 -2.65 11.17
C MET A 112 -3.48 -1.59 12.26
N LYS A 113 -2.42 -0.79 12.13
CA LYS A 113 -2.07 0.31 13.05
C LYS A 113 -2.44 1.67 12.43
N GLY A 114 -2.88 2.62 13.26
CA GLY A 114 -3.20 3.99 12.84
C GLY A 114 -4.58 4.42 13.29
N ARG A 115 -5.06 5.56 12.78
CA ARG A 115 -6.45 6.03 13.02
C ARG A 115 -7.40 5.49 11.95
N GLN A 116 -8.70 5.49 12.25
CA GLN A 116 -9.75 5.21 11.25
C GLN A 116 -9.57 6.14 10.03
N GLY A 117 -9.65 5.57 8.83
CA GLY A 117 -9.34 6.27 7.57
C GLY A 117 -7.87 6.22 7.12
N GLN A 118 -6.90 6.01 8.03
CA GLN A 118 -5.47 5.86 7.67
C GLN A 118 -5.12 4.47 7.13
N ASN A 119 -6.05 3.52 7.26
CA ASN A 119 -5.96 2.15 6.74
C ASN A 119 -6.57 2.06 5.33
N SER A 120 -6.23 3.03 4.49
CA SER A 120 -6.64 3.11 3.10
C SER A 120 -5.40 3.13 2.19
N GLY A 121 -5.60 2.99 0.88
CA GLY A 121 -4.52 3.01 -0.11
C GLY A 121 -3.43 1.96 0.15
N TRP A 122 -2.17 2.38 0.09
CA TRP A 122 -1.03 1.45 0.11
C TRP A 122 -0.94 0.57 1.36
N ARG A 123 -1.38 1.06 2.53
CA ARG A 123 -1.37 0.27 3.77
C ARG A 123 -2.37 -0.87 3.70
N PHE A 124 -3.56 -0.58 3.14
CA PHE A 124 -4.58 -1.59 2.92
C PHE A 124 -4.11 -2.62 1.89
N TYR A 125 -3.48 -2.17 0.80
CA TYR A 125 -2.89 -3.06 -0.21
C TYR A 125 -1.79 -3.96 0.38
N ALA A 126 -0.95 -3.43 1.26
CA ALA A 126 0.08 -4.21 1.95
C ALA A 126 -0.53 -5.25 2.89
N TRP A 127 -1.62 -4.90 3.56
CA TRP A 127 -2.38 -5.84 4.39
C TRP A 127 -3.00 -6.95 3.53
N LEU A 128 -3.68 -6.62 2.42
CA LEU A 128 -4.26 -7.62 1.50
C LEU A 128 -3.21 -8.62 1.00
N LYS A 129 -2.03 -8.13 0.62
CA LYS A 129 -0.91 -8.99 0.21
C LYS A 129 -0.44 -9.92 1.32
N LYS A 130 -0.34 -9.42 2.55
CA LYS A 130 0.06 -10.21 3.71
C LYS A 130 -0.95 -11.32 4.03
N GLU A 131 -2.24 -11.03 3.88
CA GLU A 131 -3.32 -11.98 4.15
C GLU A 131 -3.64 -12.91 2.96
N GLY A 132 -2.88 -12.83 1.85
CA GLY A 132 -3.05 -13.74 0.71
C GLY A 132 -4.24 -13.41 -0.20
N TYR A 133 -4.62 -12.13 -0.29
CA TYR A 133 -5.68 -11.63 -1.18
C TYR A 133 -7.07 -12.29 -0.96
N PRO A 134 -7.65 -12.13 0.24
CA PRO A 134 -8.95 -12.70 0.58
C PRO A 134 -10.06 -12.25 -0.38
N GLN A 135 -10.81 -13.21 -0.92
CA GLN A 135 -11.85 -12.99 -1.95
C GLN A 135 -13.24 -12.74 -1.36
N ASP A 136 -13.48 -13.23 -0.14
CA ASP A 136 -14.71 -13.10 0.64
C ASP A 136 -15.00 -11.66 1.08
N LEU A 137 -14.00 -10.77 1.02
CA LEU A 137 -14.17 -9.34 1.32
C LEU A 137 -15.07 -8.58 0.33
N GLY A 138 -15.47 -9.19 -0.78
CA GLY A 138 -16.33 -8.55 -1.78
C GLY A 138 -15.68 -7.30 -2.41
N LEU A 139 -14.38 -7.36 -2.66
CA LEU A 139 -13.64 -6.25 -3.28
C LEU A 139 -13.81 -6.24 -4.81
N ARG A 140 -13.78 -5.06 -5.41
CA ARG A 140 -13.68 -4.86 -6.86
C ARG A 140 -12.82 -3.67 -7.23
N VAL A 141 -12.38 -3.63 -8.49
CA VAL A 141 -11.65 -2.48 -9.04
C VAL A 141 -12.61 -1.63 -9.87
N LEU A 142 -12.68 -0.34 -9.54
CA LEU A 142 -13.47 0.67 -10.25
C LEU A 142 -12.60 1.86 -10.60
N CYS A 143 -13.02 2.70 -11.56
CA CYS A 143 -12.48 4.04 -11.66
C CYS A 143 -13.06 4.94 -10.55
N TRP A 144 -12.37 6.05 -10.21
CA TRP A 144 -12.81 6.98 -9.18
C TRP A 144 -14.23 7.49 -9.40
N ASN A 145 -14.61 7.81 -10.64
CA ASN A 145 -15.96 8.29 -10.95
C ASN A 145 -17.03 7.21 -10.71
N CYS A 146 -16.77 5.95 -11.10
CA CYS A 146 -17.71 4.86 -10.86
C CYS A 146 -17.82 4.51 -9.36
N ASN A 147 -16.70 4.57 -8.63
CA ASN A 147 -16.67 4.38 -7.18
C ASN A 147 -17.48 5.47 -6.47
N CYS A 148 -17.19 6.75 -6.75
CA CYS A 148 -17.91 7.89 -6.19
C CYS A 148 -19.40 7.82 -6.52
N ALA A 149 -19.76 7.53 -7.78
CA ALA A 149 -21.16 7.43 -8.17
C ALA A 149 -21.90 6.31 -7.41
N SER A 150 -21.26 5.16 -7.22
CA SER A 150 -21.83 4.06 -6.43
C SER A 150 -22.00 4.45 -4.96
N GLY A 151 -21.05 5.18 -4.38
CA GLY A 151 -21.11 5.65 -3.00
C GLY A 151 -22.16 6.75 -2.76
N PHE A 152 -22.27 7.73 -3.67
CA PHE A 152 -23.18 8.87 -3.52
C PHE A 152 -24.61 8.56 -3.97
N TYR A 153 -24.78 7.83 -5.07
CA TYR A 153 -26.08 7.59 -5.69
C TYR A 153 -26.58 6.15 -5.53
N GLY A 154 -25.82 5.29 -4.83
CA GLY A 154 -26.10 3.86 -4.70
C GLY A 154 -25.80 3.04 -5.96
N ILE A 155 -25.70 3.69 -7.12
CA ILE A 155 -25.42 3.04 -8.41
C ILE A 155 -24.67 3.98 -9.36
N CYS A 156 -23.78 3.42 -10.19
CA CYS A 156 -23.12 4.18 -11.24
C CYS A 156 -24.10 4.48 -12.40
N PRO A 157 -24.16 5.72 -12.93
CA PRO A 157 -24.98 6.10 -14.07
C PRO A 157 -24.81 5.19 -15.29
N HIS A 158 -23.60 4.66 -15.54
CA HIS A 158 -23.35 3.71 -16.63
C HIS A 158 -24.18 2.42 -16.55
N ILE A 159 -24.71 2.05 -15.38
CA ILE A 159 -25.50 0.82 -15.18
C ILE A 159 -27.01 1.05 -15.37
N LYS A 160 -27.55 2.23 -15.02
CA LYS A 160 -29.01 2.49 -15.04
C LYS A 160 -29.47 3.65 -15.91
N ARG A 161 -28.58 4.38 -16.60
CA ARG A 161 -28.97 5.50 -17.48
C ARG A 161 -28.03 5.61 -18.68
N PRO A 162 -28.50 5.44 -19.93
CA PRO A 162 -27.86 6.09 -21.06
C PRO A 162 -28.32 7.56 -21.05
N LYS A 163 -27.82 8.39 -20.13
CA LYS A 163 -28.04 9.83 -20.23
C LYS A 163 -26.92 10.46 -21.02
N THR A 164 -27.21 10.69 -22.30
CA THR A 164 -26.36 11.51 -23.16
C THR A 164 -26.35 12.96 -22.64
N ARG A 165 -25.41 13.78 -23.10
CA ARG A 165 -25.35 15.22 -22.81
C ARG A 165 -26.69 15.96 -23.07
N ASN A 166 -27.60 15.39 -23.85
CA ASN A 166 -28.91 15.95 -24.16
C ASN A 166 -29.89 16.01 -22.98
N ASP A 167 -29.65 15.27 -21.90
CA ASP A 167 -30.49 15.33 -20.70
C ASP A 167 -30.24 16.55 -19.80
N LEU A 168 -29.15 17.31 -20.03
CA LEU A 168 -28.88 18.54 -19.29
C LEU A 168 -29.84 19.67 -19.66
N LYS A 169 -30.32 19.72 -20.91
CA LYS A 169 -31.26 20.75 -21.38
C LYS A 169 -32.57 20.77 -20.58
N LEU A 170 -33.04 19.61 -20.14
CA LEU A 170 -34.24 19.47 -19.29
C LEU A 170 -34.03 19.95 -17.85
N ILE A 171 -32.80 20.12 -17.39
CA ILE A 171 -32.44 20.49 -16.02
C ILE A 171 -31.96 21.94 -15.94
N THR A 172 -31.23 22.43 -16.96
CA THR A 172 -30.69 23.78 -16.99
C THR A 172 -31.63 24.82 -17.60
N GLY A 173 -32.71 24.39 -18.26
CA GLY A 173 -33.63 25.31 -18.94
C GLY A 173 -32.98 26.05 -20.12
N GLU A 174 -31.80 25.61 -20.56
CA GLU A 174 -31.18 26.13 -21.78
C GLU A 174 -31.89 25.51 -23.00
N PRO A 175 -32.25 26.30 -24.03
CA PRO A 175 -32.91 25.80 -25.24
C PRO A 175 -32.08 24.74 -25.99
#